data_AF-A0A8J6WSV4-F1
#
_entry.id   AF-A0A8J6WSV4-F1
#
_cell.length_a   1.000
_cell.length_b   1.000
_cell.length_c   1.000
_cell.angle_alpha   90.00
_cell.angle_beta   90.00
_cell.angle_gamma   90.00
#
_symmetry.space_group_name_H-M   'P 1'
#
loop_
_entity.id
_entity.type
_entity.pdbx_description
1 polymer ?
#
loop_
_entity_poly.entity_id
_entity_poly.type
_entity_poly.pdbx_seq_one_letter_code
_entity_poly.pdbx_strand_id
1 'polypeptide(L)'
;NAAVSSSPLLPFSQHPDWELGMTWKSALNNLRLLLQPDCCWGWLESWLQVFPIPELRQGFEQLMDWMDTFRLLPSSELEVAELKVA
;
A
#
# COMPACT_ATOMS: atom_id res chain seq x y z
N ASN A 1 -16.76 16.51 -24.30
CA ASN A 1 -16.13 15.21 -23.99
C ASN A 1 -15.16 15.42 -22.85
N ALA A 2 -15.66 15.23 -21.62
CA ALA A 2 -14.97 15.56 -20.38
C ALA A 2 -13.76 14.64 -20.19
N ALA A 3 -12.60 15.24 -19.95
CA ALA A 3 -11.41 14.53 -19.49
C ALA A 3 -11.71 14.00 -18.09
N VAL A 4 -11.84 12.69 -17.96
CA VAL A 4 -11.78 11.98 -16.67
C VAL A 4 -10.37 12.20 -16.15
N SER A 5 -10.19 13.17 -15.25
CA SER A 5 -8.97 13.33 -14.49
C SER A 5 -8.93 12.21 -13.46
N SER A 6 -8.45 11.04 -13.87
CA SER A 6 -7.98 10.03 -12.94
C SER A 6 -6.80 10.63 -12.19
N SER A 7 -7.03 11.15 -10.99
CA SER A 7 -5.98 11.22 -9.97
C SER A 7 -5.21 9.90 -10.02
N PRO A 8 -3.88 9.87 -9.83
CA PRO A 8 -3.19 8.60 -9.73
C PRO A 8 -3.72 7.93 -8.47
N LEU A 9 -4.78 7.14 -8.62
CA LEU A 9 -5.27 6.21 -7.62
C LEU A 9 -4.03 5.37 -7.33
N LEU A 10 -3.44 5.61 -6.17
CA LEU A 10 -2.28 4.85 -5.73
C LEU A 10 -2.63 3.37 -5.92
N PRO A 11 -1.73 2.54 -6.49
CA PRO A 11 -2.05 1.18 -6.89
C PRO A 11 -2.63 0.33 -5.74
N PHE A 12 -2.40 0.73 -4.49
CA PHE A 12 -3.01 0.14 -3.29
C PHE A 12 -4.53 0.08 -3.32
N SER A 13 -5.20 1.11 -3.87
CA SER A 13 -6.67 1.16 -3.96
C SER A 13 -7.27 0.15 -4.94
N GLN A 14 -6.44 -0.51 -5.74
CA GLN A 14 -6.84 -1.62 -6.62
C GLN A 14 -6.84 -2.97 -5.89
N HIS A 15 -6.40 -3.02 -4.62
CA HIS A 15 -6.43 -4.24 -3.84
C HIS A 15 -7.88 -4.73 -3.68
N PRO A 16 -8.19 -6.03 -3.92
CA PRO A 16 -9.58 -6.53 -3.89
C PRO A 16 -10.31 -6.26 -2.57
N ASP A 17 -9.59 -6.28 -1.46
CA ASP A 17 -10.14 -6.01 -0.12
C ASP A 17 -10.08 -4.52 0.29
N TRP A 18 -9.71 -3.61 -0.61
CA TRP A 18 -9.68 -2.18 -0.31
C TRP A 18 -11.09 -1.62 -0.11
N GLU A 19 -11.34 -0.97 1.02
CA GLU A 19 -12.62 -0.35 1.31
C GLU A 19 -12.58 1.16 0.99
N LEU A 20 -13.42 1.62 0.06
CA LEU A 20 -13.54 3.05 -0.30
C LEU A 20 -14.31 3.90 0.73
N GLY A 21 -14.82 3.29 1.80
CA GLY A 21 -15.60 4.01 2.81
C GLY A 21 -14.74 4.97 3.66
N MET A 22 -15.35 6.06 4.12
CA MET A 22 -14.71 7.03 5.03
C MET A 22 -14.93 6.69 6.52
N THR A 23 -15.28 5.45 6.83
CA THR A 23 -15.48 5.02 8.22
C THR A 23 -14.16 4.64 8.87
N TRP A 24 -14.08 4.73 10.20
CA TRP A 24 -12.91 4.25 10.94
C TRP A 24 -12.62 2.76 10.68
N LYS A 25 -13.66 1.96 10.42
CA LYS A 25 -13.54 0.53 10.11
C LYS A 25 -12.86 0.33 8.75
N SER A 26 -13.28 1.08 7.74
CA SER A 26 -12.68 1.07 6.41
C SER A 26 -11.24 1.56 6.44
N ALA A 27 -10.96 2.62 7.20
CA ALA A 27 -9.60 3.09 7.43
C ALA A 27 -8.72 2.02 8.11
N LEU A 28 -9.23 1.33 9.14
CA LEU A 28 -8.50 0.27 9.83
C LEU A 28 -8.26 -0.95 8.93
N ASN A 29 -9.22 -1.32 8.09
CA ASN A 29 -9.04 -2.39 7.11
C ASN A 29 -7.94 -2.05 6.10
N ASN A 30 -7.98 -0.84 5.52
CA ASN A 30 -6.99 -0.43 4.55
C ASN A 30 -5.60 -0.30 5.17
N LEU A 31 -5.51 0.20 6.41
CA LEU A 31 -4.26 0.23 7.18
C LEU A 31 -3.71 -1.18 7.42
N ARG A 32 -4.59 -2.15 7.77
CA ARG A 32 -4.19 -3.56 7.89
C ARG A 32 -3.58 -4.09 6.60
N LEU A 33 -4.18 -3.79 5.44
CA LEU A 33 -3.66 -4.24 4.15
C LEU A 33 -2.27 -3.66 3.85
N LEU A 34 -2.03 -2.39 4.19
CA LEU A 34 -0.75 -1.74 3.97
C LEU A 34 0.36 -2.29 4.89
N LEU A 35 0.03 -2.67 6.13
CA LEU A 35 1.00 -3.24 7.08
C LEU A 35 1.24 -4.73 6.90
N GLN A 36 0.34 -5.43 6.19
CA GLN A 36 0.39 -6.88 6.04
C GLN A 36 1.70 -7.40 5.43
N PRO A 37 2.28 -6.79 4.37
CA PRO A 37 3.56 -7.23 3.80
C PRO A 37 4.71 -7.24 4.83
N ASP A 38 4.82 -6.20 5.65
CA ASP A 38 5.85 -6.09 6.70
C ASP A 38 5.71 -7.20 7.75
N CYS A 39 4.47 -7.46 8.19
CA CYS A 39 4.19 -8.54 9.14
C CYS A 39 4.54 -9.91 8.56
N CYS A 40 4.18 -10.16 7.30
CA CYS A 40 4.50 -11.40 6.61
C CYS A 40 6.01 -11.60 6.43
N TRP A 41 6.73 -10.52 6.10
CA TRP A 41 8.18 -10.55 5.98
C TRP A 41 8.86 -11.01 7.28
N GLY A 42 8.47 -10.44 8.42
CA GLY A 42 9.04 -10.83 9.72
C GLY A 42 8.88 -12.31 10.05
N TRP A 43 7.76 -12.93 9.63
CA TRP A 43 7.56 -14.37 9.80
C TRP A 43 8.36 -15.20 8.79
N LEU A 44 8.40 -14.77 7.52
CA LEU A 44 9.08 -15.49 6.45
C LEU A 44 10.61 -15.42 6.56
N GLU A 45 11.16 -14.30 7.05
CA GLU A 45 12.60 -14.12 7.15
C GLU A 45 13.27 -15.20 8.00
N SER A 46 12.62 -15.61 9.09
CA SER A 46 13.11 -16.70 9.95
C SER A 46 13.17 -18.04 9.20
N TRP A 47 12.19 -18.32 8.34
CA TRP A 47 12.18 -19.52 7.52
C TRP A 47 13.17 -19.46 6.37
N LEU A 48 13.39 -18.28 5.78
CA LEU A 48 14.37 -18.08 4.72
C LEU A 48 15.83 -18.27 5.18
N GLN A 49 16.10 -18.16 6.47
CA GLN A 49 17.39 -18.54 7.05
C GLN A 49 17.60 -20.07 7.04
N VAL A 50 16.51 -20.84 7.17
CA VAL A 50 16.55 -22.31 7.16
C VAL A 50 16.51 -22.84 5.72
N PHE A 51 15.69 -22.23 4.87
CA PHE A 51 15.50 -22.59 3.47
C PHE A 51 15.81 -21.36 2.59
N PRO A 52 17.06 -21.21 2.12
CA PRO A 52 17.43 -20.04 1.35
C PRO A 52 16.75 -20.06 -0.03
N ILE A 53 15.78 -19.15 -0.21
CA ILE A 53 15.08 -18.91 -1.48
C ILE A 53 15.26 -17.43 -1.84
N PRO A 54 16.35 -17.08 -2.57
CA PRO A 54 16.71 -15.69 -2.88
C PRO A 54 15.62 -14.92 -3.63
N GLU A 55 14.92 -15.58 -4.55
CA GLU A 55 13.86 -14.98 -5.37
C GLU A 55 12.66 -14.56 -4.52
N LEU A 56 12.35 -15.33 -3.47
CA LEU A 56 11.27 -15.00 -2.53
C LEU A 56 11.65 -13.79 -1.68
N ARG A 57 12.90 -13.71 -1.21
CA ARG A 57 13.44 -12.54 -0.51
C ARG A 57 13.32 -11.30 -1.37
N GLN A 58 13.83 -11.36 -2.60
CA GLN A 58 13.80 -10.24 -3.53
C GLN A 58 12.38 -9.79 -3.87
N GLY A 59 11.44 -10.73 -4.06
CA GLY A 59 10.04 -10.41 -4.32
C GLY A 59 9.37 -9.67 -3.15
N PHE A 60 9.67 -10.08 -1.91
CA PHE A 60 9.17 -9.39 -0.72
C PHE A 60 9.81 -8.01 -0.52
N GLU A 61 11.11 -7.86 -0.76
CA GLU A 61 11.81 -6.57 -0.70
C GLU A 61 11.18 -5.57 -1.69
N GLN A 62 10.91 -5.98 -2.93
CA GLN A 62 10.20 -5.14 -3.89
C GLN A 62 8.80 -4.75 -3.42
N LEU A 63 8.04 -5.68 -2.82
CA LEU A 63 6.72 -5.39 -2.30
C LEU A 63 6.76 -4.38 -1.15
N MET A 64 7.76 -4.49 -0.26
CA MET A 64 7.96 -3.55 0.85
C MET A 64 8.34 -2.15 0.34
N ASP A 65 9.22 -2.03 -0.66
CA ASP A 65 9.56 -0.74 -1.29
C ASP A 65 8.31 -0.02 -1.85
N TRP A 66 7.39 -0.76 -2.46
CA TRP A 66 6.10 -0.22 -2.89
C TRP A 66 5.25 0.26 -1.72
N MET A 67 5.25 -0.43 -0.58
CA MET A 67 4.51 0.00 0.61
C MET A 67 5.15 1.21 1.28
N ASP A 68 6.47 1.32 1.30
CA ASP A 68 7.17 2.48 1.85
C ASP A 68 6.89 3.76 1.06
N THR A 69 6.59 3.65 -0.23
CA THR A 69 6.10 4.77 -1.05
C THR A 69 4.83 5.42 -0.45
N PHE A 70 3.98 4.64 0.23
CA PHE A 70 2.82 5.17 0.96
C PHE A 70 3.25 6.02 2.16
N ARG A 71 4.31 5.63 2.88
CA ARG A 71 4.84 6.38 4.03
C ARG A 71 5.57 7.67 3.62
N LEU A 72 6.13 7.69 2.41
CA LEU A 72 6.93 8.80 1.90
C LEU A 72 6.12 9.91 1.23
N LEU A 73 4.81 9.73 0.98
CA LEU A 73 3.95 10.81 0.49
C LEU A 73 3.82 11.89 1.58
N PRO A 74 4.42 13.08 1.41
CA PRO A 74 4.24 14.15 2.37
C PRO A 74 2.77 14.56 2.37
N SER A 75 2.20 14.82 3.54
CA SER A 75 0.79 15.21 3.72
C SER A 75 0.34 16.35 2.80
N SER A 76 1.27 17.17 2.30
CA SER A 76 1.05 18.25 1.35
C SER A 76 0.53 17.81 -0.03
N GLU A 77 0.84 16.59 -0.50
CA GLU A 77 0.35 16.08 -1.80
C GLU A 77 -1.08 15.51 -1.69
N LEU A 78 -1.49 15.07 -0.50
CA LEU A 78 -2.85 14.60 -0.21
C LEU A 78 -3.85 15.78 -0.12
N GLU A 79 -3.42 16.93 0.39
CA GLU A 79 -4.21 18.17 0.44
C GLU A 79 -4.56 18.72 -0.95
N VAL A 80 -3.63 18.62 -1.91
CA VAL A 80 -3.83 19.09 -3.29
C VAL A 80 -4.83 18.20 -4.04
N ALA A 81 -4.95 16.92 -3.67
CA ALA A 81 -5.95 16.02 -4.24
C ALA A 81 -7.37 16.35 -3.75
N GLU A 82 -7.55 16.75 -2.49
CA GLU A 82 -8.84 17.14 -1.93
C GLU A 82 -9.34 18.49 -2.47
N LEU A 83 -8.43 19.46 -2.65
CA LEU A 83 -8.76 20.80 -3.18
C LEU A 83 -9.14 20.83 -4.67
N LYS A 84 -8.88 19.76 -5.43
CA LYS A 84 -9.29 19.64 -6.84
C LYS A 84 -10.66 18.97 -7.03
N VAL A 85 -11.25 18.47 -5.95
CA VAL A 85 -12.54 17.76 -5.95
C VAL A 85 -13.67 18.61 -5.36
N ALA A 86 -13.35 19.66 -4.59
CA ALA A 86 -14.29 20.67 -4.07
C ALA A 86 -14.44 21.87 -5.02
#